data_AF-A0AAV9M4W5-F1
#
_entry.id   AF-A0AAV9M4W5-F1
#
_cell.length_a   1.000
_cell.length_b   1.000
_cell.length_c   1.000
_cell.angle_alpha   90.00
_cell.angle_beta   90.00
_cell.angle_gamma   90.00
#
_symmetry.space_group_name_H-M   'P 1'
#
loop_
_entity.id
_entity.type
_entity.pdbx_description
1 polymer ?
#
loop_
_entity_poly.entity_id
_entity_poly.type
_entity_poly.pdbx_seq_one_letter_code
_entity_poly.pdbx_strand_id
1 'polypeptide(L)'
;MEEHNVLRSTRSGFCIYDTRGFDYDRVDEALLELKEWMAPDGVHHKKLCSRQEDHVLVPMLNNELEDASSSMFIKRSVNCVMVVANAYEIYKSLKLDDFKPLDALKQLYCSSSLNKSNGNPILILTHGDELSTEDRIDCRLKICKHLGTSESNGIYDIVCVTEYGLLADEFDPISAYSVTEAVYRSLLISDRAQLVKKTFKDWALFALSCLMCFIASIFACLAQLFNVLAQKHKGKLKW
;
A
#
# COMPACT_ATOMS: atom_id res chain seq x y z
N MET A 1 9.14 -4.99 -14.31
CA MET A 1 8.86 -5.34 -12.92
C MET A 1 8.58 -6.82 -12.77
N GLU A 2 9.23 -7.47 -11.80
CA GLU A 2 8.91 -8.85 -11.41
C GLU A 2 7.91 -8.84 -10.25
N GLU A 3 6.99 -9.81 -10.23
CA GLU A 3 6.04 -9.99 -9.12
C GLU A 3 6.53 -11.15 -8.27
N HIS A 4 6.84 -10.91 -7.00
CA HIS A 4 7.17 -11.98 -6.07
C HIS A 4 5.90 -12.44 -5.36
N ASN A 5 5.35 -13.58 -5.82
CA ASN A 5 4.15 -14.17 -5.25
C ASN A 5 4.51 -15.09 -4.07
N VAL A 6 4.05 -14.74 -2.87
CA VAL A 6 4.13 -15.61 -1.69
C VAL A 6 2.76 -16.23 -1.46
N LEU A 7 2.61 -17.47 -1.92
CA LEU A 7 1.35 -18.22 -1.82
C LEU A 7 1.27 -18.92 -0.46
N ARG A 8 0.20 -18.65 0.29
CA ARG A 8 -0.17 -19.43 1.49
C ARG A 8 -1.19 -20.53 1.15
N SER A 9 -1.99 -20.33 0.10
CA SER A 9 -2.87 -21.34 -0.51
C SER A 9 -3.23 -20.95 -1.95
N THR A 10 -3.99 -21.79 -2.66
CA THR A 10 -4.54 -21.46 -3.99
C THR A 10 -5.46 -20.23 -4.00
N ARG A 11 -5.89 -19.75 -2.81
CA ARG A 11 -6.81 -18.62 -2.64
C ARG A 11 -6.28 -17.51 -1.74
N SER A 12 -5.08 -17.65 -1.17
CA SER A 12 -4.49 -16.66 -0.26
C SER A 12 -2.99 -16.52 -0.50
N GLY A 13 -2.55 -15.28 -0.56
CA GLY A 13 -1.16 -14.92 -0.77
C GLY A 13 -1.00 -13.41 -0.76
N PHE A 14 0.24 -12.96 -0.76
CA PHE A 14 0.58 -11.56 -0.98
C PHE A 14 1.62 -11.47 -2.09
N CYS A 15 1.69 -10.28 -2.69
CA CYS A 15 2.56 -9.99 -3.80
C CYS A 15 3.48 -8.86 -3.36
N ILE A 16 4.78 -9.04 -3.52
CA ILE A 16 5.75 -7.96 -3.34
C ILE A 16 6.15 -7.46 -4.72
N TYR A 17 6.13 -6.14 -4.86
CA TYR A 17 6.55 -5.41 -6.04
C TYR A 17 7.65 -4.46 -5.63
N ASP A 18 8.73 -4.44 -6.40
CA ASP A 18 9.87 -3.57 -6.17
C ASP A 18 9.96 -2.50 -7.25
N THR A 19 10.11 -1.24 -6.83
CA THR A 19 10.32 -0.11 -7.75
C THR A 19 11.76 -0.11 -8.24
N ARG A 20 12.05 0.62 -9.32
CA ARG A 20 13.45 1.00 -9.54
C ARG A 20 13.92 1.89 -8.38
N GLY A 21 15.24 1.87 -8.13
CA GLY A 21 15.84 2.75 -7.12
C GLY A 21 15.46 4.21 -7.34
N PHE A 22 15.34 4.96 -6.26
CA PHE A 22 14.95 6.36 -6.28
C PHE A 22 16.18 7.25 -6.51
N ASP A 23 16.10 8.19 -7.44
CA ASP A 23 17.16 9.16 -7.74
C ASP A 23 16.80 10.53 -7.14
N TYR A 24 17.65 11.05 -6.26
CA TYR A 24 17.44 12.34 -5.59
C TYR A 24 17.45 13.53 -6.55
N ASP A 25 18.06 13.39 -7.73
CA ASP A 25 18.00 14.41 -8.78
C ASP A 25 16.65 14.43 -9.50
N ARG A 26 15.81 13.39 -9.34
CA ARG A 26 14.59 13.16 -10.12
C ARG A 26 13.39 12.76 -9.28
N VAL A 27 13.21 13.48 -8.17
CA VAL A 27 12.11 13.25 -7.23
C VAL A 27 10.74 13.30 -7.92
N ASP A 28 10.55 14.23 -8.86
CA ASP A 28 9.27 14.38 -9.57
C ASP A 28 8.89 13.15 -10.40
N GLU A 29 9.86 12.51 -11.07
CA GLU A 29 9.63 11.27 -11.83
C GLU A 29 9.17 10.14 -10.91
N ALA A 30 9.81 10.01 -9.74
CA ALA A 30 9.46 8.98 -8.77
C ALA A 30 8.12 9.26 -8.07
N LEU A 31 7.77 10.51 -7.80
CA LEU A 31 6.46 10.87 -7.28
C LEU A 31 5.35 10.58 -8.30
N LEU A 32 5.65 10.75 -9.59
CA LEU A 32 4.76 10.39 -10.68
C LEU A 32 4.58 8.86 -10.76
N GLU A 33 5.67 8.09 -10.72
CA GLU A 33 5.61 6.62 -10.65
C GLU A 33 4.78 6.17 -9.43
N LEU A 34 5.04 6.72 -8.24
CA LEU A 34 4.28 6.41 -7.05
C LEU A 34 2.79 6.71 -7.22
N LYS A 35 2.45 7.84 -7.82
CA LYS A 35 1.04 8.23 -8.08
C LYS A 35 0.35 7.23 -9.01
N GLU A 36 1.06 6.71 -10.02
CA GLU A 36 0.55 5.69 -10.93
C GLU A 36 0.35 4.34 -10.24
N TRP A 37 1.27 3.93 -9.37
CA TRP A 37 1.13 2.71 -8.57
C TRP A 37 -0.04 2.77 -7.60
N MET A 38 -0.27 3.95 -7.01
CA MET A 38 -1.39 4.20 -6.11
C MET A 38 -2.69 4.60 -6.86
N ALA A 39 -2.71 4.50 -8.19
CA ALA A 39 -3.93 4.71 -8.98
C ALA A 39 -4.90 3.51 -8.82
N PRO A 40 -6.19 3.66 -9.19
CA PRO A 40 -7.16 2.56 -9.12
C PRO A 40 -6.75 1.32 -9.93
N ASP A 41 -6.03 1.51 -11.03
CA ASP A 41 -5.47 0.43 -11.86
C ASP A 41 -4.30 -0.31 -11.19
N GLY A 42 -3.66 0.32 -10.20
CA GLY A 42 -2.62 -0.26 -9.37
C GLY A 42 -1.38 -0.75 -10.14
N VAL A 43 -0.90 -1.91 -9.73
CA VAL A 43 0.28 -2.60 -10.27
C VAL A 43 -0.11 -3.94 -10.90
N HIS A 44 0.71 -4.42 -11.82
CA HIS A 44 0.56 -5.75 -12.42
C HIS A 44 1.92 -6.32 -12.78
N HIS A 45 1.98 -7.65 -12.93
CA HIS A 45 3.18 -8.33 -13.38
C HIS A 45 3.63 -7.80 -14.76
N LYS A 46 4.95 -7.67 -14.95
CA LYS A 46 5.57 -7.10 -16.15
C LYS A 46 5.18 -5.66 -16.48
N LYS A 47 4.61 -4.90 -15.53
CA LYS A 47 4.50 -3.44 -15.69
C LYS A 47 5.90 -2.89 -16.01
N LEU A 48 5.98 -2.14 -17.10
CA LEU A 48 7.23 -1.51 -17.54
C LEU A 48 7.51 -0.37 -16.57
N CYS A 49 8.64 -0.43 -15.86
CA CYS A 49 9.18 0.72 -15.15
C CYS A 49 10.00 1.49 -16.18
N SER A 50 9.40 2.49 -16.82
CA SER A 50 10.08 3.36 -17.78
C SER A 50 10.46 4.66 -17.09
N ARG A 51 11.73 5.06 -17.16
CA ARG A 51 12.15 6.43 -16.84
C ARG A 51 12.10 7.29 -18.09
N GLN A 52 12.04 8.61 -17.94
CA GLN A 52 11.95 9.51 -19.08
C GLN A 52 13.08 9.30 -20.13
N GLU A 53 14.26 8.88 -19.68
CA GLU A 53 15.41 8.55 -20.53
C GLU A 53 15.27 7.24 -21.31
N ASP A 54 14.47 6.29 -20.82
CA ASP A 54 14.19 5.05 -21.55
C ASP A 54 13.38 5.32 -22.83
N HIS A 55 12.59 6.40 -22.86
CA HIS A 55 11.79 6.77 -24.03
C HIS A 55 12.62 7.16 -25.26
N VAL A 56 13.91 7.52 -25.07
CA VAL A 56 14.82 7.84 -26.19
C VAL A 56 15.28 6.56 -26.92
N LEU A 57 15.25 5.39 -26.25
CA LEU A 57 15.72 4.11 -26.79
C LEU A 57 14.59 3.16 -27.24
N VAL A 58 13.33 3.48 -26.92
CA VAL A 58 12.19 2.56 -27.01
C VAL A 58 11.15 2.85 -28.14
N PRO A 59 11.37 3.69 -29.19
CA PRO A 59 10.34 3.81 -30.24
C PRO A 59 10.04 2.53 -31.04
N MET A 60 10.95 1.53 -31.04
CA MET A 60 10.80 0.32 -31.88
C MET A 60 10.17 -0.89 -31.18
N LEU A 61 10.05 -0.92 -29.84
CA LEU A 61 9.54 -2.10 -29.11
C LEU A 61 8.10 -1.93 -28.60
N ASN A 62 7.59 -0.70 -28.57
CA ASN A 62 6.29 -0.38 -27.96
C ASN A 62 5.08 -0.96 -28.70
N ASN A 63 5.12 -1.04 -30.04
CA ASN A 63 3.95 -1.48 -30.80
C ASN A 63 3.66 -2.98 -30.70
N GLU A 64 4.64 -3.83 -30.38
CA GLU A 64 4.43 -5.29 -30.29
C GLU A 64 4.20 -5.77 -28.84
N LEU A 65 4.72 -5.05 -27.84
CA LEU A 65 4.61 -5.46 -26.43
C LEU A 65 3.36 -4.89 -25.73
N GLU A 66 2.92 -3.68 -26.07
CA GLU A 66 1.71 -3.10 -25.49
C GLU A 66 0.44 -3.85 -25.90
N ASP A 67 0.39 -4.36 -27.14
CA ASP A 67 -0.76 -5.13 -27.66
C ASP A 67 -0.87 -6.54 -27.04
N ALA A 68 0.24 -7.10 -26.54
CA ALA A 68 0.25 -8.38 -25.80
C ALA A 68 0.01 -8.23 -24.29
N SER A 69 0.07 -7.00 -23.74
CA SER A 69 0.24 -6.76 -22.31
C SER A 69 -1.06 -6.53 -21.51
N SER A 70 -2.22 -6.29 -22.13
CA SER A 70 -3.37 -5.78 -21.36
C SER A 70 -4.32 -6.87 -20.80
N SER A 71 -4.33 -8.09 -21.34
CA SER A 71 -5.33 -9.11 -20.97
C SER A 71 -4.82 -10.28 -20.11
N MET A 72 -3.51 -10.51 -20.04
CA MET A 72 -2.94 -11.68 -19.35
C MET A 72 -2.52 -11.44 -17.89
N PHE A 73 -2.36 -10.18 -17.47
CA PHE A 73 -1.85 -9.85 -16.13
C PHE A 73 -2.91 -9.21 -15.24
N ILE A 74 -3.02 -9.72 -14.02
CA ILE A 74 -4.00 -9.25 -13.03
C ILE A 74 -3.51 -7.93 -12.44
N LYS A 75 -4.30 -6.88 -12.63
CA LYS A 75 -4.15 -5.58 -11.95
C LYS A 75 -4.49 -5.70 -10.46
N ARG A 76 -3.67 -5.10 -9.60
CA ARG A 76 -3.78 -5.18 -8.14
C ARG A 76 -3.54 -3.81 -7.50
N SER A 77 -4.45 -3.41 -6.62
CA SER A 77 -4.25 -2.22 -5.77
C SER A 77 -3.12 -2.45 -4.77
N VAL A 78 -2.31 -1.43 -4.51
CA VAL A 78 -1.27 -1.48 -3.47
C VAL A 78 -1.91 -1.22 -2.10
N ASN A 79 -1.77 -2.17 -1.17
CA ASN A 79 -2.40 -2.10 0.15
C ASN A 79 -1.49 -1.57 1.26
N CYS A 80 -0.18 -1.79 1.14
CA CYS A 80 0.84 -1.37 2.08
C CYS A 80 2.06 -0.91 1.28
N VAL A 81 2.72 0.14 1.74
CA VAL A 81 3.94 0.67 1.11
C VAL A 81 5.08 0.61 2.11
N MET A 82 6.23 0.14 1.65
CA MET A 82 7.49 0.19 2.37
C MET A 82 8.41 1.15 1.63
N VAL A 83 8.85 2.21 2.31
CA VAL A 83 9.81 3.19 1.79
C VAL A 83 11.17 2.79 2.33
N VAL A 84 12.13 2.53 1.45
CA VAL A 84 13.49 2.15 1.82
C VAL A 84 14.42 3.34 1.61
N ALA A 85 15.23 3.65 2.61
CA ALA A 85 16.18 4.77 2.58
C ALA A 85 17.56 4.32 3.07
N ASN A 86 18.61 4.88 2.47
CA ASN A 86 19.99 4.67 2.90
C ASN A 86 20.31 5.67 4.03
N ALA A 87 20.42 5.18 5.26
CA ALA A 87 20.68 6.02 6.42
C ALA A 87 22.11 6.60 6.42
N TYR A 88 23.09 5.84 5.92
CA TYR A 88 24.46 6.29 5.79
C TYR A 88 24.58 7.47 4.82
N GLU A 89 23.98 7.35 3.65
CA GLU A 89 24.01 8.40 2.62
C GLU A 89 23.31 9.68 3.09
N ILE A 90 22.16 9.55 3.73
CA ILE A 90 21.44 10.68 4.34
C ILE A 90 22.34 11.34 5.40
N TYR A 91 22.94 10.57 6.29
CA TYR A 91 23.78 11.11 7.36
C TYR A 91 25.00 11.86 6.82
N LYS A 92 25.69 11.26 5.84
CA LYS A 92 26.86 11.86 5.19
C LYS A 92 26.52 13.17 4.50
N SER A 93 25.37 13.22 3.81
CA SER A 93 24.89 14.43 3.14
C SER A 93 24.54 15.52 4.14
N LEU A 94 23.87 15.17 5.25
CA LEU A 94 23.57 16.11 6.33
C LEU A 94 24.83 16.69 7.00
N LYS A 95 25.92 15.93 7.09
CA LYS A 95 27.21 16.45 7.59
C LYS A 95 27.86 17.47 6.66
N LEU A 96 27.50 17.44 5.37
CA LEU A 96 27.95 18.39 4.35
C LEU A 96 26.92 19.52 4.14
N ASP A 97 25.95 19.66 5.04
CA ASP A 97 24.82 20.59 4.94
C ASP A 97 23.97 20.41 3.66
N ASP A 98 24.03 19.21 3.06
CA ASP A 98 23.17 18.82 1.94
C ASP A 98 21.93 18.07 2.46
N PHE A 99 20.79 18.77 2.42
CA PHE A 99 19.50 18.26 2.87
C PHE A 99 18.74 17.49 1.79
N LYS A 100 19.27 17.42 0.56
CA LYS A 100 18.54 16.90 -0.59
C LYS A 100 18.04 15.45 -0.41
N PRO A 101 18.85 14.47 0.07
CA PRO A 101 18.35 13.12 0.31
C PRO A 101 17.23 13.08 1.36
N LEU A 102 17.34 13.93 2.39
CA LEU A 102 16.37 13.99 3.48
C LEU A 102 15.05 14.64 3.03
N ASP A 103 15.12 15.72 2.27
CA ASP A 103 13.95 16.39 1.69
C ASP A 103 13.25 15.49 0.67
N ALA A 104 14.01 14.76 -0.15
CA ALA A 104 13.47 13.82 -1.11
C ALA A 104 12.76 12.65 -0.43
N LEU A 105 13.36 12.10 0.64
CA LEU A 105 12.70 11.10 1.49
C LEU A 105 11.39 11.63 2.06
N LYS A 106 11.36 12.87 2.57
CA LYS A 106 10.14 13.47 3.10
C LYS A 106 9.06 13.63 2.05
N GLN A 107 9.41 14.10 0.85
CA GLN A 107 8.46 14.24 -0.25
C GLN A 107 7.82 12.90 -0.62
N LEU A 108 8.61 11.83 -0.65
CA LEU A 108 8.12 10.49 -0.94
C LEU A 108 7.25 9.94 0.21
N TYR A 109 7.78 9.93 1.43
CA TYR A 109 7.14 9.34 2.61
C TYR A 109 5.87 10.08 3.04
N CYS A 110 5.83 11.40 2.86
CA CYS A 110 4.66 12.23 3.16
C CYS A 110 3.77 12.48 1.92
N SER A 111 3.99 11.77 0.81
CA SER A 111 3.21 11.95 -0.41
C SER A 111 1.74 11.63 -0.18
N SER A 112 0.84 12.54 -0.60
CA SER A 112 -0.61 12.34 -0.51
C SER A 112 -1.11 11.11 -1.29
N SER A 113 -0.35 10.64 -2.28
CA SER A 113 -0.64 9.40 -3.02
C SER A 113 -0.68 8.18 -2.09
N LEU A 114 0.11 8.18 -1.01
CA LEU A 114 0.17 7.10 -0.04
C LEU A 114 -1.07 7.01 0.86
N ASN A 115 -1.87 8.08 0.97
CA ASN A 115 -3.11 8.04 1.77
C ASN A 115 -4.14 7.03 1.26
N LYS A 116 -3.94 6.48 0.06
CA LYS A 116 -4.79 5.44 -0.51
C LYS A 116 -4.46 4.02 -0.03
N SER A 117 -3.32 3.81 0.65
CA SER A 117 -3.02 2.51 1.28
C SER A 117 -3.82 2.32 2.57
N ASN A 118 -3.84 1.09 3.09
CA ASN A 118 -4.61 0.69 4.27
C ASN A 118 -4.03 1.23 5.60
N GLY A 119 -2.94 1.99 5.53
CA GLY A 119 -2.21 2.52 6.68
C GLY A 119 -1.07 3.41 6.21
N ASN A 120 -0.36 3.99 7.18
CA ASN A 120 0.84 4.78 6.93
C ASN A 120 1.94 3.90 6.30
N PRO A 121 2.78 4.48 5.43
CA PRO A 121 3.96 3.79 4.91
C PRO A 121 4.87 3.34 6.05
N ILE A 122 5.54 2.20 5.85
CA ILE A 122 6.61 1.72 6.73
C ILE A 122 7.93 2.26 6.19
N LEU A 123 8.73 2.93 7.01
CA LEU A 123 10.07 3.37 6.66
C LEU A 123 11.10 2.31 7.07
N ILE A 124 11.92 1.89 6.12
CA ILE A 124 13.07 1.02 6.32
C ILE A 124 14.33 1.84 6.10
N LEU A 125 15.16 1.93 7.13
CA LEU A 125 16.49 2.51 7.09
C LEU A 125 17.48 1.36 6.88
N THR A 126 18.38 1.53 5.92
CA THR A 126 19.41 0.55 5.54
C THR A 126 20.79 1.15 5.68
N HIS A 127 21.82 0.31 5.68
CA HIS A 127 23.24 0.72 5.78
C HIS A 127 23.55 1.52 7.06
N GLY A 128 22.71 1.41 8.10
CA GLY A 128 22.96 2.05 9.39
C GLY A 128 24.19 1.48 10.10
N ASP A 129 24.60 0.26 9.75
CA ASP A 129 25.82 -0.42 10.19
C ASP A 129 27.12 0.26 9.71
N GLU A 130 27.05 1.08 8.65
CA GLU A 130 28.21 1.88 8.21
C GLU A 130 28.45 3.12 9.12
N LEU A 131 27.55 3.40 10.05
CA LEU A 131 27.64 4.50 11.00
C LEU A 131 28.10 4.00 12.39
N SER A 132 28.77 4.88 13.15
CA SER A 132 28.97 4.65 14.58
C SER A 132 27.62 4.58 15.31
N THR A 133 27.56 3.95 16.48
CA THR A 133 26.31 3.84 17.26
C THR A 133 25.70 5.21 17.55
N GLU A 134 26.52 6.19 17.90
CA GLU A 134 26.10 7.56 18.19
C GLU A 134 25.58 8.26 16.93
N ASP A 135 26.30 8.13 15.81
CA ASP A 135 25.91 8.71 14.52
C ASP A 135 24.62 8.09 13.98
N ARG A 136 24.44 6.77 14.15
CA ARG A 136 23.25 6.03 13.75
C ARG A 136 22.01 6.50 14.51
N ILE A 137 22.13 6.68 15.83
CA ILE A 137 21.05 7.23 16.68
C ILE A 137 20.75 8.68 16.29
N ASP A 138 21.77 9.53 16.14
CA ASP A 138 21.59 10.93 15.74
C ASP A 138 20.93 11.05 14.36
N CYS A 139 21.34 10.21 13.40
CA CYS A 139 20.74 10.14 12.07
C CYS A 139 19.23 9.83 12.15
N ARG A 140 18.87 8.77 12.89
CA ARG A 140 17.46 8.38 13.07
C ARG A 140 16.63 9.48 13.69
N LEU A 141 17.13 10.14 14.74
CA LEU A 141 16.42 11.25 15.39
C LEU A 141 16.22 12.42 14.44
N LYS A 142 17.22 12.77 13.62
CA LYS A 142 17.12 13.82 12.60
C LYS A 142 16.09 13.48 11.53
N ILE A 143 16.10 12.24 11.02
CA ILE A 143 15.11 11.75 10.05
C ILE A 143 13.70 11.85 10.64
N CYS A 144 13.47 11.29 11.83
CA CYS A 144 12.17 11.29 12.49
C CYS A 144 11.64 12.72 12.71
N LYS A 145 12.50 13.61 13.22
CA LYS A 145 12.17 15.02 13.43
C LYS A 145 11.77 15.70 12.13
N HIS A 146 12.48 15.42 11.04
CA HIS A 146 12.23 16.04 9.75
C HIS A 146 10.94 15.52 9.09
N LEU A 147 10.64 14.23 9.22
CA LEU A 147 9.41 13.59 8.76
C LEU A 147 8.18 13.91 9.61
N GLY A 148 8.37 14.40 10.85
CA GLY A 148 7.28 14.65 11.79
C GLY A 148 6.67 13.38 12.37
N THR A 149 7.43 12.28 12.40
CA THR A 149 7.02 10.98 12.90
C THR A 149 7.74 10.62 14.20
N SER A 150 7.07 9.85 15.06
CA SER A 150 7.71 9.27 16.24
C SER A 150 8.64 8.13 15.85
N GLU A 151 9.81 8.04 16.49
CA GLU A 151 10.75 6.94 16.29
C GLU A 151 10.14 5.56 16.60
N SER A 152 9.18 5.51 17.53
CA SER A 152 8.60 4.26 18.04
C SER A 152 7.60 3.57 17.12
N ASN A 153 7.29 4.12 15.94
CA ASN A 153 6.21 3.58 15.13
C ASN A 153 6.49 3.64 13.62
N GLY A 154 6.69 2.47 13.03
CA GLY A 154 6.75 2.30 11.58
C GLY A 154 8.10 2.67 10.94
N ILE A 155 9.14 2.85 11.74
CA ILE A 155 10.51 3.09 11.28
C ILE A 155 11.40 1.95 11.79
N TYR A 156 12.04 1.25 10.87
CA TYR A 156 12.87 0.10 11.16
C TYR A 156 14.25 0.31 10.60
N ASP A 157 15.26 -0.02 11.39
CA ASP A 157 16.65 0.10 11.02
C ASP A 157 17.22 -1.30 10.84
N ILE A 158 17.51 -1.65 9.60
CA ILE A 158 17.86 -3.00 9.18
C ILE A 158 19.27 -2.95 8.61
N VAL A 159 20.18 -3.65 9.27
CA VAL A 159 21.56 -3.83 8.81
C VAL A 159 21.54 -4.57 7.47
N CYS A 160 22.34 -4.09 6.51
CA CYS A 160 22.43 -4.74 5.21
C CYS A 160 23.10 -6.11 5.35
N VAL A 161 22.36 -7.15 4.97
CA VAL A 161 22.90 -8.50 4.85
C VAL A 161 23.74 -8.55 3.58
N THR A 162 24.88 -9.25 3.59
CA THR A 162 25.71 -9.43 2.38
C THR A 162 24.90 -10.09 1.25
N GLU A 163 25.38 -10.02 0.00
CA GLU A 163 24.70 -10.59 -1.20
C GLU A 163 24.29 -12.08 -1.08
N TYR A 164 24.83 -12.80 -0.08
CA TYR A 164 24.53 -14.19 0.23
C TYR A 164 23.49 -14.39 1.34
N GLY A 165 22.86 -13.33 1.86
CA GLY A 165 21.89 -13.41 2.95
C GLY A 165 22.49 -13.81 4.30
N LEU A 166 23.83 -13.74 4.44
CA LEU A 166 24.55 -13.96 5.69
C LEU A 166 24.95 -12.62 6.30
N LEU A 167 24.55 -12.39 7.54
CA LEU A 167 25.16 -11.34 8.37
C LEU A 167 26.65 -11.66 8.43
N ALA A 168 27.49 -10.66 8.18
CA ALA A 168 28.92 -10.79 8.41
C ALA A 168 29.11 -11.05 9.92
N ASP A 169 29.28 -12.32 10.26
CA ASP A 169 29.72 -12.91 11.53
C ASP A 169 28.90 -12.80 12.83
N GLU A 170 27.84 -12.01 12.97
CA GLU A 170 27.00 -12.08 14.20
C GLU A 170 25.50 -11.94 13.92
N PHE A 171 24.71 -12.87 14.45
CA PHE A 171 23.25 -12.74 14.51
C PHE A 171 22.89 -11.51 15.34
N ASP A 172 22.59 -10.39 14.69
CA ASP A 172 22.09 -9.19 15.37
C ASP A 172 20.60 -9.36 15.70
N PRO A 173 20.24 -9.57 16.98
CA PRO A 173 18.84 -9.74 17.37
C PRO A 173 18.01 -8.49 17.10
N ILE A 174 18.63 -7.30 17.05
CA ILE A 174 17.94 -6.03 16.80
C ILE A 174 17.50 -5.94 15.34
N SER A 175 18.40 -6.25 14.40
CA SER A 175 18.06 -6.33 12.98
C SER A 175 17.05 -7.44 12.69
N ALA A 176 17.22 -8.62 13.30
CA ALA A 176 16.27 -9.73 13.14
C ALA A 176 14.86 -9.37 13.63
N TYR A 177 14.77 -8.70 14.80
CA TYR A 177 13.51 -8.17 15.31
C TYR A 177 12.93 -7.12 14.35
N SER A 178 13.73 -6.16 13.89
CA SER A 178 13.30 -5.08 13.01
C SER A 178 12.76 -5.58 11.68
N VAL A 179 13.44 -6.55 11.05
CA VAL A 179 12.96 -7.24 9.83
C VAL A 179 11.64 -7.95 10.11
N THR A 180 11.60 -8.75 11.18
CA THR A 180 10.41 -9.55 11.52
C THR A 180 9.21 -8.64 11.80
N GLU A 181 9.41 -7.57 12.56
CA GLU A 181 8.35 -6.62 12.89
C GLU A 181 7.88 -5.83 11.65
N ALA A 182 8.81 -5.35 10.82
CA ALA A 182 8.47 -4.68 9.56
C ALA A 182 7.61 -5.56 8.65
N VAL A 183 8.03 -6.82 8.44
CA VAL A 183 7.28 -7.79 7.65
C VAL A 183 5.93 -8.09 8.30
N TYR A 184 5.90 -8.39 9.61
CA TYR A 184 4.65 -8.66 10.33
C TYR A 184 3.64 -7.51 10.22
N ARG A 185 4.09 -6.27 10.42
CA ARG A 185 3.23 -5.08 10.28
C ARG A 185 2.78 -4.85 8.85
N SER A 186 3.65 -5.05 7.86
CA SER A 186 3.29 -4.92 6.45
C SER A 186 2.17 -5.88 6.06
N LEU A 187 2.23 -7.13 6.55
CA LEU A 187 1.19 -8.13 6.35
C LEU A 187 -0.11 -7.74 7.04
N LEU A 188 -0.02 -7.27 8.28
CA LEU A 188 -1.19 -6.85 9.05
C LEU A 188 -1.89 -5.63 8.40
N ILE A 189 -1.13 -4.64 7.90
CA ILE A 189 -1.68 -3.50 7.16
C ILE A 189 -2.28 -3.96 5.83
N SER A 190 -1.59 -4.85 5.11
CA SER A 190 -2.07 -5.37 3.82
C SER A 190 -3.40 -6.12 3.96
N ASP A 191 -3.59 -6.85 5.07
CA ASP A 191 -4.79 -7.65 5.33
C ASP A 191 -5.99 -6.80 5.81
N ARG A 192 -5.76 -5.64 6.44
CA ARG A 192 -6.81 -4.80 7.06
C ARG A 192 -7.99 -4.41 6.16
N ALA A 193 -7.77 -4.24 4.86
CA ALA A 193 -8.84 -3.88 3.92
C ALA A 193 -9.30 -5.05 3.04
N GLN A 194 -8.84 -6.28 3.31
CA GLN A 194 -9.44 -7.44 2.66
C GLN A 194 -10.87 -7.59 3.16
N LEU A 195 -11.83 -7.25 2.31
CA LEU A 195 -13.22 -7.64 2.52
C LEU A 195 -13.24 -9.15 2.75
N VAL A 196 -13.85 -9.59 3.86
CA VAL A 196 -14.10 -11.01 4.10
C VAL A 196 -14.70 -11.57 2.82
N LYS A 197 -14.02 -12.53 2.20
CA LYS A 197 -14.46 -13.13 0.93
C LYS A 197 -15.87 -13.68 1.15
N LYS A 198 -16.87 -12.94 0.68
CA LYS A 198 -18.27 -13.34 0.80
C LYS A 198 -18.43 -14.67 0.09
N THR A 199 -18.71 -15.70 0.87
CA THR A 199 -19.03 -17.01 0.33
C THR A 199 -20.39 -16.95 -0.35
N PHE A 200 -20.71 -17.96 -1.16
CA PHE A 200 -22.05 -18.07 -1.77
C PHE A 200 -23.17 -18.01 -0.73
N LYS A 201 -22.90 -18.52 0.49
CA LYS A 201 -23.82 -18.44 1.63
C LYS A 201 -24.09 -16.99 2.06
N ASP A 202 -23.07 -16.14 2.07
CA ASP A 202 -23.21 -14.72 2.45
C ASP A 202 -24.01 -13.94 1.41
N TRP A 203 -23.83 -14.27 0.12
CA TRP A 203 -24.65 -13.72 -0.96
C TRP A 203 -26.11 -14.16 -0.87
N ALA A 204 -26.35 -15.44 -0.58
CA ALA A 204 -27.70 -15.96 -0.36
C ALA A 204 -28.39 -15.30 0.84
N LEU A 205 -27.66 -15.11 1.96
CA LEU A 205 -28.17 -14.40 3.14
C LEU A 205 -28.48 -12.93 2.84
N PHE A 206 -27.62 -12.25 2.09
CA PHE A 206 -27.87 -10.87 1.68
C PHE A 206 -29.11 -10.75 0.78
N ALA A 207 -29.25 -11.64 -0.21
CA ALA A 207 -30.42 -11.69 -1.08
C ALA A 207 -31.71 -11.98 -0.29
N LEU A 208 -31.67 -12.92 0.65
CA LEU A 208 -32.80 -13.24 1.52
C LEU A 208 -33.19 -12.04 2.40
N SER A 209 -32.20 -11.33 2.96
CA SER A 209 -32.43 -10.12 3.75
C SER A 209 -33.09 -9.02 2.92
N CYS A 210 -32.61 -8.79 1.70
CA CYS A 210 -33.21 -7.83 0.77
C CYS A 210 -34.66 -8.21 0.42
N LEU A 211 -34.91 -9.50 0.18
CA LEU A 211 -36.27 -10.02 -0.09
C LEU A 211 -37.20 -9.77 1.09
N MET A 212 -36.75 -10.05 2.32
CA MET A 212 -37.54 -9.81 3.53
C MET A 212 -37.85 -8.32 3.74
N CYS A 213 -36.89 -7.43 3.49
CA CYS A 213 -37.10 -5.98 3.55
C CYS A 213 -38.11 -5.50 2.49
N PHE A 214 -38.04 -6.06 1.29
CA PHE A 214 -38.99 -5.76 0.22
C PHE A 214 -40.41 -6.22 0.58
N ILE A 215 -40.56 -7.45 1.08
CA ILE A 215 -41.85 -7.98 1.55
C ILE A 215 -42.42 -7.12 2.68
N ALA A 216 -41.59 -6.72 3.66
CA ALA A 216 -42.01 -5.85 4.76
C ALA A 216 -42.52 -4.48 4.24
N SER A 217 -41.84 -3.93 3.23
CA SER A 217 -42.23 -2.66 2.59
C SER A 217 -43.57 -2.77 1.88
N ILE A 218 -43.84 -3.89 1.20
CA ILE A 218 -45.15 -4.17 0.58
C ILE A 218 -46.24 -4.23 1.65
N PHE A 219 -46.03 -4.97 2.74
CA PHE A 219 -47.01 -5.06 3.82
C PHE A 219 -47.28 -3.71 4.48
N ALA A 220 -46.25 -2.89 4.69
CA ALA A 220 -46.41 -1.53 5.21
C ALA A 220 -47.25 -0.65 4.26
N CYS A 221 -46.98 -0.72 2.95
CA CYS A 221 -47.76 0.00 1.93
C CYS A 221 -49.22 -0.47 1.89
N LEU A 222 -49.47 -1.78 1.93
CA LEU A 222 -50.82 -2.34 1.99
C LEU A 222 -51.56 -1.89 3.25
N ALA A 223 -50.90 -1.92 4.41
CA ALA A 223 -51.48 -1.44 5.67
C ALA A 223 -51.87 0.04 5.59
N GLN A 224 -51.04 0.88 4.97
CA GLN A 224 -51.37 2.28 4.73
C GLN A 224 -52.57 2.45 3.80
N LEU A 225 -52.61 1.73 2.67
CA LEU A 225 -53.73 1.77 1.74
C LEU A 225 -55.05 1.35 2.40
N PHE A 226 -55.05 0.26 3.16
CA PHE A 226 -56.23 -0.19 3.89
C PHE A 226 -56.65 0.79 4.98
N ASN A 227 -55.70 1.44 5.66
CA ASN A 227 -56.02 2.47 6.66
C ASN A 227 -56.70 3.70 6.00
N VAL A 228 -56.18 4.16 4.86
CA VAL A 228 -56.81 5.27 4.10
C VAL A 228 -58.20 4.88 3.61
N LEU A 229 -58.38 3.67 3.07
CA LEU A 229 -59.69 3.16 2.63
C LEU A 229 -60.68 3.03 3.80
N ALA A 230 -60.24 2.51 4.94
CA ALA A 230 -61.06 2.39 6.15
C ALA A 230 -61.49 3.77 6.70
N GLN A 231 -60.59 4.75 6.71
CA GLN A 231 -60.92 6.13 7.08
C GLN A 231 -61.92 6.76 6.11
N LYS A 232 -61.78 6.51 4.80
CA LYS A 232 -62.71 7.00 3.77
C LYS A 232 -64.12 6.39 3.90
N HIS A 233 -64.22 5.14 4.37
CA HIS A 233 -65.50 4.45 4.58
C HIS A 233 -66.15 4.71 5.95
N LYS A 234 -65.39 5.14 6.98
CA LYS A 234 -65.93 5.51 8.30
C LYS A 234 -66.96 6.66 8.28
N GLY A 235 -67.01 7.47 7.21
CA GLY A 235 -67.99 8.54 7.03
C GLY A 235 -69.28 8.16 6.30
N LYS A 236 -69.41 6.93 5.75
CA LYS A 236 -70.55 6.51 4.90
C LYS A 236 -71.45 5.42 5.50
N LEU A 237 -71.15 4.92 6.70
CA LEU A 237 -72.01 3.99 7.44
C LEU A 237 -72.58 4.71 8.66
N LYS A 238 -73.58 5.57 8.43
CA LYS A 238 -74.58 5.90 9.43
C LYS A 238 -75.81 5.05 9.09
N TRP A 239 -76.06 4.04 9.91
CA TRP A 239 -77.38 3.40 10.00
C TRP A 239 -78.37 4.39 10.59
#